data_AF-A0A5B7FHP0-F1
#
_entry.id   AF-A0A5B7FHP0-F1
#
_cell.length_a   1.000
_cell.length_b   1.000
_cell.length_c   1.000
_cell.angle_alpha   90.00
_cell.angle_beta   90.00
_cell.angle_gamma   90.00
#
_symmetry.space_group_name_H-M   'P 1'
#
loop_
_entity.id
_entity.type
_entity.pdbx_description
1 polymer ?
#
loop_
_entity_poly.entity_id
_entity_poly.type
_entity_poly.pdbx_seq_one_letter_code
_entity_poly.pdbx_strand_id
1 'polypeptide(L)'
;MTNSLPHDFIQADVKVENDANHISSRHIIMATENQIHLLSNVKQWYIDGTFIIVRQPFYQLLSIHGFPKSGEHAKQVPLLFILMSGKKQEDYMRVFQSINALLEPDPEVEEIIMDFELAMWNTIKNLYSSVHVHGCTFHWAQAMW
;
A
#
# COMPACT_ATOMS: atom_id res chain seq x y z
N MET A 1 -29.49 -2.25 -7.36
CA MET A 1 -28.24 -2.70 -6.72
C MET A 1 -27.69 -1.49 -5.98
N THR A 2 -27.75 -1.48 -4.66
CA THR A 2 -27.18 -0.42 -3.84
C THR A 2 -25.67 -0.41 -4.06
N ASN A 3 -25.08 0.73 -4.40
CA ASN A 3 -23.62 0.87 -4.45
C ASN A 3 -23.07 0.57 -3.05
N SER A 4 -22.51 -0.63 -2.85
CA SER A 4 -21.98 -1.07 -1.56
C SER A 4 -20.67 -0.39 -1.18
N LEU A 5 -20.10 0.39 -2.10
CA LEU A 5 -18.89 1.17 -1.87
C LEU A 5 -19.28 2.59 -1.42
N PRO A 6 -18.62 3.13 -0.38
CA PRO A 6 -18.74 4.54 -0.03
C PRO A 6 -18.50 5.45 -1.24
N HIS A 7 -19.12 6.62 -1.26
CA HIS A 7 -18.78 7.66 -2.23
C HIS A 7 -17.28 7.96 -2.12
N ASP A 8 -16.62 8.19 -3.26
CA ASP A 8 -15.17 8.44 -3.37
C ASP A 8 -14.27 7.34 -2.79
N PHE A 9 -14.74 6.10 -2.64
CA PHE A 9 -13.87 5.03 -2.14
C PHE A 9 -12.71 4.68 -3.09
N ILE A 10 -12.85 4.97 -4.39
CA ILE A 10 -11.76 4.84 -5.38
C ILE A 10 -11.03 6.17 -5.46
N GLN A 11 -9.76 6.16 -5.06
CA GLN A 11 -8.93 7.35 -4.93
C GLN A 11 -8.05 7.58 -6.17
N ALA A 12 -7.57 6.51 -6.82
CA ALA A 12 -6.77 6.62 -8.03
C ALA A 12 -6.90 5.38 -8.93
N ASP A 13 -6.81 5.61 -10.24
CA ASP A 13 -6.65 4.59 -11.28
C ASP A 13 -5.27 4.78 -11.92
N VAL A 14 -4.29 4.03 -11.42
CA VAL A 14 -2.87 4.16 -11.76
C VAL A 14 -2.54 3.23 -12.92
N LYS A 15 -2.07 3.78 -14.04
CA LYS A 15 -1.67 3.00 -15.22
C LYS A 15 -0.17 3.12 -15.42
N VAL A 16 0.48 1.99 -15.65
CA VAL A 16 1.89 1.93 -16.06
C VAL A 16 1.93 1.54 -17.53
N GLU A 17 2.71 2.27 -18.30
CA GLU A 17 2.88 2.07 -19.74
C GLU A 17 4.26 1.47 -20.02
N ASN A 18 4.34 0.63 -21.05
CA ASN A 18 5.62 0.15 -21.57
C ASN A 18 6.21 1.13 -22.60
N ASP A 19 7.41 0.82 -23.12
CA ASP A 19 8.11 1.63 -24.12
C ASP A 19 7.33 1.87 -25.42
N ALA A 20 6.28 1.08 -25.69
CA ALA A 20 5.38 1.23 -26.83
C ALA A 20 4.11 2.05 -26.49
N ASN A 21 4.07 2.70 -25.33
CA ASN A 21 2.92 3.43 -24.78
C ASN A 21 1.66 2.56 -24.65
N HIS A 22 1.84 1.26 -24.38
CA HIS A 22 0.73 0.35 -24.07
C HIS A 22 0.68 0.12 -22.57
N ILE A 23 -0.53 0.10 -22.00
CA ILE A 23 -0.75 -0.17 -20.58
C ILE A 23 -0.24 -1.59 -20.27
N SER A 24 0.86 -1.68 -19.54
CA SER A 24 1.42 -2.94 -19.07
C SER A 24 0.76 -3.44 -17.80
N SER A 25 0.26 -2.51 -16.98
CA SER A 25 -0.38 -2.80 -15.70
C SER A 25 -1.26 -1.63 -15.26
N ARG A 26 -2.28 -1.95 -14.47
CA ARG A 26 -3.28 -1.04 -13.92
C ARG A 26 -3.48 -1.38 -12.44
N HIS A 27 -3.45 -0.36 -11.60
CA HIS A 27 -3.60 -0.49 -10.16
C HIS A 27 -4.71 0.46 -9.67
N ILE A 28 -5.53 0.01 -8.72
CA ILE A 28 -6.64 0.81 -8.18
C ILE A 28 -6.37 1.05 -6.70
N ILE A 29 -6.23 2.32 -6.32
CA ILE A 29 -6.07 2.74 -4.93
C ILE A 29 -7.46 3.04 -4.35
N MET A 30 -7.73 2.48 -3.18
CA MET A 30 -9.01 2.61 -2.49
C MET A 30 -8.83 2.94 -1.02
N ALA A 31 -9.56 3.94 -0.57
CA ALA A 31 -9.67 4.35 0.84
C ALA A 31 -10.83 5.34 0.99
N THR A 32 -11.26 5.53 2.22
CA THR A 32 -12.10 6.68 2.61
C THR A 32 -11.23 7.86 3.04
N GLU A 33 -11.76 9.07 3.00
CA GLU A 33 -11.06 10.28 3.48
C GLU A 33 -10.55 10.12 4.92
N ASN A 34 -11.36 9.52 5.80
CA ASN A 34 -10.95 9.27 7.18
C ASN A 34 -9.77 8.28 7.27
N GLN A 35 -9.73 7.27 6.40
CA GLN A 35 -8.58 6.37 6.39
C GLN A 35 -7.31 7.03 5.86
N ILE A 36 -7.42 7.89 4.83
CA ILE A 36 -6.30 8.71 4.32
C ILE A 36 -5.78 9.62 5.44
N HIS A 37 -6.68 10.35 6.11
CA HIS A 37 -6.32 11.21 7.23
C HIS A 37 -5.60 10.43 8.33
N LEU A 38 -6.14 9.28 8.74
CA LEU A 38 -5.48 8.43 9.73
C LEU A 38 -4.11 7.93 9.24
N LEU A 39 -3.99 7.55 7.97
CA LEU A 39 -2.74 7.05 7.40
C LEU A 39 -1.63 8.12 7.42
N SER A 40 -1.97 9.38 7.12
CA SER A 40 -1.03 10.50 7.19
C SER A 40 -0.49 10.77 8.60
N ASN A 41 -1.25 10.42 9.64
CA ASN A 41 -0.91 10.74 11.04
C ASN A 41 -0.31 9.56 11.83
N VAL A 42 -0.27 8.35 11.28
CA VAL A 42 0.35 7.21 11.95
C VAL A 42 1.85 7.14 11.66
N LYS A 43 2.64 6.95 12.72
CA LYS A 43 4.10 6.87 12.65
C LYS A 43 4.64 5.54 12.13
N GLN A 44 3.81 4.50 12.14
CA GLN A 44 4.21 3.15 11.76
C GLN A 44 3.24 2.59 10.74
N TRP A 45 3.77 2.18 9.60
CA TRP A 45 3.02 1.50 8.55
C TRP A 45 3.38 0.03 8.52
N TYR A 46 2.36 -0.80 8.30
CA TYR A 46 2.52 -2.22 8.02
C TYR A 46 1.94 -2.50 6.65
N ILE A 47 2.76 -3.02 5.74
CA ILE A 47 2.37 -3.25 4.36
C ILE A 47 2.27 -4.76 4.14
N ASP A 48 1.07 -5.22 3.81
CA ASP A 48 0.74 -6.63 3.61
C ASP A 48 0.26 -6.88 2.17
N GLY A 49 0.82 -7.92 1.53
CA GLY A 49 0.44 -8.37 0.21
C GLY A 49 -0.30 -9.70 0.25
N THR A 50 -1.63 -9.68 0.08
CA THR A 50 -2.43 -10.90 0.04
C THR A 50 -2.81 -11.29 -1.40
N PHE A 51 -2.53 -12.54 -1.79
CA PHE A 51 -2.73 -13.05 -3.15
C PHE A 51 -4.01 -13.89 -3.34
N ILE A 52 -4.52 -14.52 -2.28
CA ILE A 52 -5.57 -15.56 -2.37
C ILE A 52 -6.96 -14.99 -2.71
N ILE A 53 -7.17 -13.69 -2.47
CA ILE A 53 -8.50 -13.05 -2.51
C ILE A 53 -8.79 -12.28 -3.80
N VAL A 54 -7.85 -12.22 -4.74
CA VAL A 54 -7.99 -11.44 -5.98
C VAL A 54 -8.25 -12.32 -7.20
N ARG A 55 -9.04 -11.79 -8.14
CA ARG A 55 -9.32 -12.42 -9.43
C ARG A 55 -8.66 -11.60 -10.53
N GLN A 56 -8.36 -12.27 -11.64
CA GLN A 56 -7.95 -11.61 -12.87
C GLN A 56 -8.91 -10.45 -13.21
N PRO A 57 -8.39 -9.27 -13.58
CA PRO A 57 -7.01 -9.01 -14.02
C PRO A 57 -5.99 -8.68 -12.91
N PHE A 58 -6.38 -8.67 -11.63
CA PHE A 58 -5.47 -8.34 -10.52
C PHE A 58 -4.78 -9.58 -9.96
N TYR A 59 -3.51 -9.42 -9.58
CA TYR A 59 -2.67 -10.49 -9.03
C TYR A 59 -2.48 -10.39 -7.51
N GLN A 60 -2.61 -9.20 -6.95
CA GLN A 60 -2.40 -8.96 -5.52
C GLN A 60 -3.33 -7.88 -4.99
N LEU A 61 -3.79 -8.04 -3.75
CA LEU A 61 -4.29 -6.95 -2.93
C LEU A 61 -3.15 -6.53 -1.98
N LEU A 62 -2.59 -5.35 -2.21
CA LEU A 62 -1.70 -4.72 -1.25
C LEU A 62 -2.54 -3.90 -0.27
N SER A 63 -2.16 -3.89 1.00
CA SER A 63 -2.83 -3.08 2.02
C SER A 63 -1.83 -2.41 2.95
N ILE A 64 -2.11 -1.17 3.32
CA ILE A 64 -1.32 -0.42 4.31
C ILE A 64 -2.16 -0.29 5.57
N HIS A 65 -1.58 -0.73 6.68
CA HIS A 65 -2.20 -0.73 7.99
C HIS A 65 -1.43 0.17 8.94
N GLY A 66 -2.11 0.64 9.98
CA GLY A 66 -1.49 1.39 11.07
C GLY A 66 -2.25 1.20 12.36
N PHE A 67 -1.75 1.83 13.43
CA PHE A 67 -2.42 1.92 14.72
C PHE A 67 -2.88 3.37 14.97
N PRO A 68 -4.13 3.74 14.62
CA PRO A 68 -4.65 5.10 14.79
C PRO A 68 -4.69 5.59 16.24
N LYS A 69 -4.66 4.67 17.21
CA LYS A 69 -4.69 4.95 18.65
C LYS A 69 -3.55 4.18 19.33
N SER A 70 -2.94 4.81 20.32
CA SER A 70 -1.95 4.20 21.21
C SER A 70 -2.58 3.75 22.54
N GLY A 71 -1.87 2.89 23.28
CA GLY A 71 -2.29 2.40 24.61
C GLY A 71 -3.05 1.07 24.59
N GLU A 72 -3.73 0.73 25.69
CA GLU A 72 -4.37 -0.58 25.93
C GLU A 72 -5.45 -1.00 24.94
N HIS A 73 -5.89 -0.08 24.07
CA HIS A 73 -6.90 -0.32 23.04
C HIS A 73 -6.37 -0.10 21.62
N ALA A 74 -5.04 -0.09 21.44
CA ALA A 74 -4.42 -0.02 20.14
C ALA A 74 -4.84 -1.22 19.29
N LYS A 75 -5.45 -0.97 18.13
CA LYS A 75 -5.80 -1.98 17.14
C LYS A 75 -5.16 -1.60 15.82
N GLN A 76 -4.51 -2.58 15.20
CA GLN A 76 -4.09 -2.45 13.82
C GLN A 76 -5.32 -2.48 12.94
N VAL A 77 -5.42 -1.53 12.01
CA VAL A 77 -6.52 -1.47 11.04
C VAL A 77 -5.98 -1.17 9.65
N PRO A 78 -6.62 -1.70 8.58
CA PRO A 78 -6.29 -1.33 7.22
C PRO A 78 -6.78 0.09 6.91
N LEU A 79 -5.87 0.91 6.41
CA LEU A 79 -6.10 2.32 6.08
C LEU A 79 -6.00 2.60 4.58
N LEU A 80 -5.41 1.70 3.79
CA LEU A 80 -5.36 1.85 2.35
C LEU A 80 -5.33 0.47 1.69
N PHE A 81 -6.07 0.33 0.59
CA PHE A 81 -6.10 -0.89 -0.22
C PHE A 81 -5.68 -0.59 -1.64
N ILE A 82 -4.87 -1.46 -2.24
CA ILE A 82 -4.43 -1.34 -3.63
C ILE A 82 -4.64 -2.67 -4.34
N LEU A 83 -5.51 -2.69 -5.34
CA LEU A 83 -5.58 -3.81 -6.29
C LEU A 83 -4.47 -3.62 -7.31
N MET A 84 -3.53 -4.57 -7.38
CA MET A 84 -2.37 -4.49 -8.26
C MET A 84 -2.42 -5.55 -9.37
N SER A 85 -2.24 -5.13 -10.62
CA SER A 85 -2.15 -6.03 -11.78
C SER A 85 -0.70 -6.29 -12.22
N GLY A 86 0.28 -5.86 -11.44
CA GLY A 86 1.72 -5.97 -11.70
C GLY A 86 2.51 -5.74 -10.40
N LYS A 87 3.73 -6.28 -10.34
CA LYS A 87 4.60 -6.23 -9.14
C LYS A 87 6.07 -5.92 -9.47
N LYS A 88 6.31 -5.28 -10.61
CA LYS A 88 7.64 -4.77 -10.95
C LYS A 88 7.94 -3.57 -10.05
N GLN A 89 9.21 -3.20 -9.93
CA GLN A 89 9.60 -2.02 -9.16
C GLN A 89 8.91 -0.74 -9.67
N GLU A 90 8.70 -0.61 -10.98
CA GLU A 90 7.95 0.51 -11.55
C GLU A 90 6.47 0.53 -11.11
N ASP A 91 5.83 -0.64 -10.97
CA ASP A 91 4.45 -0.74 -10.49
C ASP A 91 4.32 -0.13 -9.09
N TYR A 92 5.18 -0.58 -8.17
CA TYR A 92 5.23 -0.02 -6.81
C TYR A 92 5.58 1.45 -6.82
N MET A 93 6.55 1.88 -7.63
CA MET A 93 6.96 3.28 -7.73
C MET A 93 5.76 4.17 -8.08
N ARG A 94 5.00 3.83 -9.13
CA ARG A 94 3.83 4.62 -9.54
C ARG A 94 2.72 4.58 -8.50
N VAL A 95 2.50 3.43 -7.86
CA VAL A 95 1.51 3.30 -6.77
C VAL A 95 1.88 4.19 -5.59
N PHE A 96 3.10 4.10 -5.05
CA PHE A 96 3.50 4.88 -3.88
C PHE A 96 3.63 6.38 -4.17
N GLN A 97 4.02 6.78 -5.39
CA GLN A 97 3.93 8.18 -5.81
C GLN A 97 2.49 8.69 -5.82
N SER A 98 1.54 7.88 -6.29
CA SER A 98 0.12 8.23 -6.25
C SER A 98 -0.42 8.28 -4.82
N ILE A 99 0.06 7.41 -3.93
CA ILE A 99 -0.26 7.46 -2.48
C ILE A 99 0.24 8.75 -1.86
N ASN A 100 1.49 9.15 -2.12
CA ASN A 100 2.03 10.41 -1.59
C ASN A 100 1.23 11.63 -2.06
N ALA A 101 0.77 11.64 -3.32
CA ALA A 101 -0.12 12.69 -3.82
C ALA A 101 -1.50 12.73 -3.13
N LEU A 102 -1.94 11.62 -2.51
CA LEU A 102 -3.18 11.56 -1.72
C LEU A 102 -2.95 11.97 -0.26
N LEU A 103 -1.72 11.82 0.26
CA LEU A 103 -1.35 12.11 1.64
C LEU A 103 -0.75 13.53 1.71
N GLU A 104 -1.61 14.55 1.67
CA GLU A 104 -1.21 15.94 1.90
C GLU A 104 -1.69 16.42 3.29
N PRO A 105 -0.81 16.93 4.18
CA PRO A 105 0.65 17.04 4.04
C PRO A 105 1.35 15.66 4.09
N ASP A 106 2.66 15.65 3.76
CA ASP A 106 3.50 14.45 3.78
C ASP A 106 3.28 13.60 5.05
N PRO A 107 3.22 12.27 4.92
CA PRO A 107 2.90 11.40 6.04
C PRO A 107 3.96 11.46 7.15
N GLU A 108 3.53 11.42 8.41
CA GLU A 108 4.39 11.39 9.60
C GLU A 108 5.06 10.02 9.86
N VAL A 109 5.15 9.18 8.83
CA VAL A 109 5.67 7.81 8.96
C VAL A 109 7.17 7.84 9.29
N GLU A 110 7.54 7.13 10.34
CA GLU A 110 8.91 6.98 10.84
C GLU A 110 9.43 5.54 10.63
N GLU A 111 8.53 4.55 10.62
CA GLU A 111 8.86 3.15 10.40
C GLU A 111 7.89 2.46 9.44
N ILE A 112 8.42 1.61 8.56
CA ILE A 112 7.66 0.75 7.66
C ILE A 112 8.07 -0.71 7.88
N ILE A 113 7.09 -1.55 8.19
CA ILE A 113 7.25 -3.00 8.32
C ILE A 113 6.56 -3.66 7.13
N MET A 114 7.27 -4.52 6.39
CA MET A 114 6.72 -5.13 5.20
C MET A 114 7.39 -6.45 4.81
N ASP A 115 6.81 -7.12 3.83
CA ASP A 115 7.29 -8.41 3.34
C ASP A 115 8.54 -8.28 2.49
N PHE A 116 9.28 -9.38 2.33
CA PHE A 116 10.59 -9.43 1.67
C PHE A 116 10.53 -9.36 0.14
N GLU A 117 9.57 -8.63 -0.44
CA GLU A 117 9.49 -8.45 -1.88
C GLU A 117 10.46 -7.38 -2.37
N LEU A 118 11.52 -7.81 -3.08
CA LEU A 118 12.64 -6.94 -3.49
C LEU A 118 12.21 -5.67 -4.23
N ALA A 119 11.23 -5.76 -5.14
CA ALA A 119 10.72 -4.63 -5.91
C ALA A 119 10.09 -3.56 -5.02
N MET A 120 9.30 -3.98 -4.02
CA MET A 120 8.70 -3.09 -3.03
C MET A 120 9.78 -2.49 -2.11
N TRP A 121 10.75 -3.29 -1.66
CA TRP A 121 11.87 -2.83 -0.83
C TRP A 121 12.68 -1.72 -1.49
N ASN A 122 13.05 -1.90 -2.76
CA ASN A 122 13.78 -0.88 -3.51
C ASN A 122 12.95 0.39 -3.67
N THR A 123 11.65 0.26 -3.90
CA THR A 123 10.74 1.40 -4.05
C THR A 123 10.62 2.20 -2.76
N ILE A 124 10.32 1.54 -1.64
CA ILE A 124 10.16 2.20 -0.34
C ILE A 124 11.44 2.91 0.08
N LYS A 125 12.60 2.26 -0.07
CA LYS A 125 13.90 2.88 0.24
C LYS A 125 14.21 4.09 -0.64
N ASN A 126 13.70 4.12 -1.87
CA ASN A 126 13.90 5.24 -2.78
C ASN A 126 13.00 6.44 -2.41
N LEU A 127 11.73 6.18 -2.09
CA LEU A 127 10.74 7.22 -1.81
C LEU A 127 10.78 7.75 -0.36
N TYR A 128 11.12 6.89 0.60
CA TYR A 128 11.11 7.20 2.03
C TYR A 128 12.51 7.04 2.64
N SER A 129 13.47 7.83 2.16
CA SER A 129 14.89 7.67 2.50
C SER A 129 15.23 7.90 3.98
N SER A 130 14.39 8.64 4.72
CA SER A 130 14.52 8.90 6.15
C SER A 130 13.79 7.90 7.04
N VAL A 131 13.01 6.96 6.47
CA VAL A 131 12.15 6.02 7.21
C VAL A 131 12.89 4.72 7.49
N HIS A 132 12.70 4.18 8.70
CA HIS A 132 13.27 2.88 9.06
C HIS A 132 12.45 1.74 8.45
N VAL A 133 13.06 0.95 7.56
CA VAL A 133 12.39 -0.17 6.89
C VAL A 133 12.79 -1.50 7.54
N HIS A 134 11.80 -2.25 8.02
CA HIS A 134 11.96 -3.55 8.66
C HIS A 134 11.25 -4.65 7.88
N GLY A 135 11.83 -5.86 7.92
CA GLY A 135 11.14 -7.05 7.45
C GLY A 135 10.12 -7.55 8.46
N CYS A 136 8.95 -7.97 7.99
CA CYS A 136 7.93 -8.55 8.84
C CYS A 136 8.39 -9.91 9.41
N THR A 137 8.53 -10.01 10.73
CA THR A 137 8.98 -11.24 11.41
C THR A 137 8.01 -12.40 11.24
N PHE A 138 6.71 -12.11 11.11
CA PHE A 138 5.68 -13.11 10.82
C PHE A 138 5.93 -13.79 9.47
N HIS A 139 6.12 -13.02 8.41
CA HIS A 139 6.41 -13.55 7.08
C HIS A 139 7.82 -14.16 6.99
N TRP A 140 8.79 -13.63 7.75
CA TRP A 140 10.09 -14.29 7.89
C TRP A 140 9.94 -15.70 8.48
N ALA A 141 9.15 -15.85 9.54
CA ALA A 141 8.90 -17.16 10.16
C ALA A 141 8.22 -18.13 9.19
N GLN A 142 7.29 -17.66 8.35
CA GLN A 142 6.67 -18.50 7.31
C GLN A 142 7.64 -18.92 6.20
N ALA A 143 8.67 -18.12 5.90
CA ALA A 143 9.63 -18.42 4.84
C ALA A 143 10.75 -19.40 5.27
N MET A 144 10.98 -19.55 6.58
CA MET A 144 12.08 -20.34 7.14
C MET A 144 11.67 -21.76 7.57
N TRP A 145 10.38 -22.10 7.52
CA TRP A 145 9.83 -23.37 7.98
C TRP A 145 9.21 -24.16 6.84
#